data_AF-A0A1S3AQY5-F1
#
_entry.id   AF-A0A1S3AQY5-F1
#
_cell.length_a   1.000
_cell.length_b   1.000
_cell.length_c   1.000
_cell.angle_alpha   90.00
_cell.angle_beta   90.00
_cell.angle_gamma   90.00
#
_symmetry.space_group_name_H-M   'P 1'
#
loop_
_entity.id
_entity.type
_entity.pdbx_description
1 polymer ?
#
loop_
_entity_poly.entity_id
_entity_poly.type
_entity_poly.pdbx_seq_one_letter_code
_entity_poly.pdbx_strand_id
1 'polypeptide(L)'
;MYTYVFAFYLKKNNQSIIFENNQADLENATEVLSGYLERDISQDSLQDIKQKVQDKYRYCESRRRVLLQHVHEGYEKDLWEYIED
;
A
#
# COMPACT_ATOMS: atom_id res chain seq x y z
N MET A 1 -5.48 3.30 -9.02
CA MET A 1 -4.98 4.64 -8.62
C MET A 1 -3.48 4.67 -8.87
N TYR A 2 -2.95 5.73 -9.48
CA TYR A 2 -1.51 5.91 -9.69
C TYR A 2 -0.92 6.67 -8.51
N THR A 3 -0.43 5.95 -7.51
CA THR A 3 -0.04 6.53 -6.20
C THR A 3 1.14 7.48 -6.30
N TYR A 4 2.19 7.14 -7.06
CA TYR A 4 3.36 8.01 -7.23
C TYR A 4 3.02 9.32 -7.95
N VAL A 5 2.23 9.24 -9.02
CA VAL A 5 1.78 10.44 -9.75
C VAL A 5 0.91 11.31 -8.86
N PHE A 6 0.02 10.70 -8.07
CA PHE A 6 -0.79 11.44 -7.11
C PHE A 6 0.06 12.16 -6.07
N ALA A 7 1.00 11.45 -5.40
CA ALA A 7 1.90 12.04 -4.41
C ALA A 7 2.74 13.19 -4.97
N PHE A 8 3.20 13.07 -6.22
CA PHE A 8 4.03 14.09 -6.86
C PHE A 8 3.39 15.48 -6.89
N TYR A 9 2.07 15.54 -7.11
CA TYR A 9 1.35 16.82 -7.19
C TYR A 9 0.83 17.32 -5.85
N LEU A 10 0.92 16.54 -4.77
CA LEU A 10 0.44 16.97 -3.47
C LEU A 10 1.39 17.98 -2.84
N LYS A 11 0.82 19.06 -2.31
CA LYS A 11 1.53 19.96 -1.41
C LYS A 11 1.77 19.25 -0.08
N LYS A 12 2.97 19.42 0.48
CA LYS A 12 3.33 18.78 1.74
C LYS A 12 2.49 19.31 2.90
N ASN A 13 1.64 18.46 3.45
CA ASN A 13 0.83 18.74 4.63
C ASN A 13 0.53 17.42 5.38
N ASN A 14 -0.28 17.49 6.44
CA ASN A 14 -0.60 16.30 7.23
C ASN A 14 -1.27 15.19 6.40
N GLN A 15 -2.11 15.57 5.45
CA GLN A 15 -2.86 14.62 4.61
C GLN A 15 -1.96 13.92 3.61
N SER A 16 -1.03 14.67 3.00
CA SER A 16 -0.01 14.10 2.11
C SER A 16 0.94 13.16 2.85
N ILE A 17 1.35 13.51 4.08
CA ILE A 17 2.21 12.65 4.91
C ILE A 17 1.49 11.34 5.29
N ILE A 18 0.21 11.41 5.66
CA ILE A 18 -0.59 10.20 5.94
C ILE A 18 -0.70 9.34 4.67
N PHE A 19 -0.94 9.95 3.51
CA PHE A 19 -0.98 9.25 2.23
C PHE A 19 0.34 8.54 1.93
N GLU A 20 1.47 9.25 2.00
CA GLU A 20 2.82 8.71 1.76
C GLU A 20 3.14 7.55 2.71
N ASN A 21 2.84 7.68 4.00
CA ASN A 21 3.04 6.60 4.96
C ASN A 21 2.17 5.38 4.65
N ASN A 22 0.92 5.59 4.23
CA ASN A 22 0.03 4.50 3.85
C ASN A 22 0.50 3.79 2.57
N GLN A 23 1.00 4.54 1.60
CA GLN A 23 1.55 4.02 0.36
C GLN A 23 2.87 3.27 0.61
N ALA A 24 3.78 3.79 1.42
CA ALA A 24 5.03 3.13 1.78
C ALA A 24 4.79 1.79 2.51
N ASP A 25 3.83 1.72 3.44
CA ASP A 25 3.48 0.45 4.09
C ASP A 25 2.89 -0.57 3.10
N LEU A 26 2.03 -0.12 2.18
CA LEU A 26 1.48 -1.00 1.15
C LEU A 26 2.58 -1.54 0.22
N GLU A 27 3.54 -0.71 -0.16
CA GLU A 27 4.68 -1.10 -1.01
C GLU A 27 5.58 -2.11 -0.31
N ASN A 28 5.99 -1.81 0.92
CA ASN A 28 6.76 -2.76 1.73
C ASN A 28 6.01 -4.08 1.93
N ALA A 29 4.69 -4.03 2.13
CA ALA A 29 3.90 -5.25 2.26
C ALA A 29 3.85 -6.07 0.96
N THR A 30 3.75 -5.39 -0.18
CA THR A 30 3.73 -6.00 -1.50
C THR A 30 5.08 -6.65 -1.83
N GLU A 31 6.18 -5.98 -1.50
CA GLU A 31 7.54 -6.49 -1.67
C GLU A 31 7.81 -7.75 -0.84
N VAL A 32 7.30 -7.78 0.40
CA VAL A 32 7.41 -8.99 1.23
C VAL A 32 6.56 -10.13 0.65
N LEU A 33 5.41 -9.84 0.06
CA LEU A 33 4.56 -10.84 -0.58
C LEU A 33 5.21 -11.41 -1.84
N SER A 34 5.79 -10.58 -2.72
CA SER A 34 6.56 -11.05 -3.87
C SER A 34 7.75 -11.91 -3.42
N GLY A 35 8.47 -11.47 -2.38
CA GLY A 35 9.57 -12.25 -1.79
C GLY A 35 9.17 -13.60 -1.18
N TYR A 36 7.89 -13.86 -0.89
CA TYR A 36 7.42 -15.21 -0.55
C TYR A 36 7.15 -16.08 -1.78
N LEU A 37 6.73 -15.48 -2.89
CA LEU A 37 6.40 -16.16 -4.14
C LEU A 37 7.64 -16.51 -4.97
N GLU A 38 8.72 -15.74 -4.81
CA GLU A 38 10.00 -15.95 -5.51
C GLU A 38 10.90 -17.03 -4.87
N ARG A 39 10.59 -17.47 -3.64
CA ARG A 39 11.38 -18.50 -2.95
C ARG A 39 11.14 -19.89 -3.52
N ASP A 40 12.20 -20.67 -3.66
CA ASP A 40 12.11 -22.09 -4.01
C ASP A 40 11.31 -22.85 -2.93
N ILE A 41 10.19 -23.44 -3.35
CA ILE A 41 9.30 -24.18 -2.46
C ILE A 41 9.73 -25.65 -2.43
N SER A 42 10.35 -26.09 -1.33
CA SER A 42 10.50 -27.52 -1.05
C SER A 42 9.18 -28.11 -0.57
N GLN A 43 8.91 -29.40 -0.82
CA GLN A 43 7.65 -30.03 -0.40
C GLN A 43 7.39 -29.92 1.12
N ASP A 44 8.44 -29.99 1.94
CA ASP A 44 8.35 -29.89 3.40
C ASP A 44 7.98 -28.49 3.91
N SER A 45 8.12 -27.45 3.08
CA SER A 45 7.83 -26.05 3.45
C SER A 45 6.55 -25.49 2.82
N LEU A 46 5.86 -26.27 1.98
CA LEU A 46 4.72 -25.80 1.18
C LEU A 46 3.56 -25.30 2.04
N GLN A 47 3.23 -25.98 3.15
CA GLN A 47 2.13 -25.59 4.03
C GLN A 47 2.42 -24.24 4.73
N ASP A 48 3.64 -24.06 5.24
CA ASP A 48 4.06 -22.82 5.89
C ASP A 48 4.10 -21.64 4.93
N ILE A 49 4.63 -21.87 3.72
CA ILE A 49 4.68 -20.84 2.67
C ILE A 49 3.27 -20.44 2.26
N LYS A 50 2.36 -21.40 2.08
CA LYS A 50 0.95 -21.13 1.76
C LYS A 50 0.30 -20.24 2.82
N GLN A 51 0.50 -20.54 4.10
CA GLN A 51 -0.05 -19.73 5.19
C GLN A 51 0.51 -18.30 5.16
N LYS A 52 1.84 -18.15 5.07
CA LYS A 52 2.51 -16.83 5.02
C LYS A 52 2.05 -15.99 3.82
N VAL A 53 1.92 -16.60 2.64
CA VAL A 53 1.40 -15.93 1.44
C VAL A 53 -0.03 -15.47 1.65
N GLN A 54 -0.91 -16.32 2.18
CA GLN A 54 -2.31 -15.95 2.42
C GLN A 54 -2.45 -14.81 3.43
N ASP A 55 -1.71 -14.88 4.54
CA ASP A 55 -1.76 -13.84 5.57
C ASP A 55 -1.22 -12.51 5.06
N LYS A 56 -0.10 -12.55 4.32
CA LYS A 56 0.48 -11.33 3.76
C LYS A 56 -0.38 -10.75 2.64
N TYR A 57 -1.01 -11.58 1.81
CA TYR A 57 -2.00 -11.15 0.83
C TYR A 57 -3.17 -10.40 1.49
N ARG A 58 -3.76 -10.96 2.55
CA ARG A 58 -4.85 -10.30 3.30
C ARG A 58 -4.41 -8.95 3.88
N TYR A 59 -3.17 -8.87 4.38
CA TYR A 59 -2.61 -7.61 4.87
C TYR A 59 -2.46 -6.58 3.75
N CYS A 60 -1.90 -6.95 2.60
CA CYS A 60 -1.76 -6.06 1.44
C CYS A 60 -3.13 -5.52 1.00
N GLU A 61 -4.13 -6.39 0.91
CA GLU A 61 -5.48 -5.98 0.52
C GLU A 61 -6.13 -5.03 1.55
N SER A 62 -5.91 -5.28 2.84
CA SER A 62 -6.34 -4.36 3.91
C SER A 62 -5.67 -2.99 3.79
N ARG A 63 -4.34 -2.95 3.58
CA ARG A 63 -3.59 -1.69 3.40
C ARG A 63 -4.02 -0.94 2.15
N ARG A 64 -4.29 -1.64 1.06
CA ARG A 64 -4.83 -1.06 -0.18
C ARG A 64 -6.19 -0.40 0.07
N ARG A 65 -7.08 -1.04 0.85
CA ARG A 65 -8.36 -0.45 1.25
C ARG A 65 -8.19 0.81 2.10
N VAL A 66 -7.31 0.78 3.11
CA VAL A 66 -7.05 1.95 3.96
C VAL A 66 -6.52 3.13 3.15
N LEU A 67 -5.56 2.88 2.24
CA LEU A 67 -5.04 3.91 1.35
C LEU A 67 -6.14 4.53 0.48
N LEU A 68 -6.96 3.70 -0.17
CA LEU A 68 -8.04 4.18 -1.03
C LEU A 68 -9.14 4.91 -0.25
N GLN A 69 -9.43 4.48 0.97
CA GLN A 69 -10.39 5.13 1.85
C GLN A 69 -9.90 6.54 2.24
N HIS A 70 -8.61 6.68 2.60
CA HIS A 70 -8.01 7.98 2.88
C HIS A 70 -8.07 8.93 1.68
N VAL A 71 -7.78 8.40 0.49
CA VAL A 71 -7.87 9.15 -0.77
C VAL A 71 -9.30 9.62 -1.03
N HIS A 72 -10.26 8.72 -0.88
CA HIS A 72 -11.67 9.03 -1.07
C HIS A 72 -12.17 10.07 -0.07
N GLU A 73 -11.88 9.89 1.22
CA GLU A 73 -12.19 10.85 2.28
C GLU A 73 -11.60 12.24 1.99
N GLY A 74 -10.36 12.28 1.50
CA GLY A 74 -9.73 13.54 1.15
C GLY A 74 -10.40 14.27 -0.02
N TYR A 75 -11.01 13.55 -0.96
CA TYR A 75 -11.84 14.17 -2.00
C TYR A 75 -13.21 14.61 -1.46
N GLU A 76 -13.86 13.78 -0.64
CA GLU A 76 -15.18 14.12 -0.06
C GLU A 76 -15.14 15.35 0.84
N LYS A 77 -14.02 15.56 1.54
CA LYS A 77 -13.84 16.64 2.52
C LYS A 77 -12.96 17.78 2.03
N ASP A 78 -12.59 17.79 0.74
CA ASP A 78 -11.73 18.81 0.13
C ASP A 78 -10.41 19.04 0.89
N LEU A 79 -9.73 17.94 1.24
CA LEU A 79 -8.52 17.94 2.06
C LEU A 79 -7.21 17.94 1.24
N TRP A 80 -7.31 17.75 -0.08
CA TRP A 80 -6.15 17.67 -0.96
C TRP A 80 -5.72 19.06 -1.43
N GLU A 81 -4.53 19.47 -1.00
CA GLU A 81 -3.85 20.65 -1.53
C GLU A 81 -2.82 20.21 -2.57
N TYR A 82 -2.82 20.86 -3.72
CA TYR A 82 -1.87 20.59 -4.81
C TYR A 82 -0.83 21.70 -4.91
N ILE A 83 0.34 21.36 -5.46
CA ILE A 83 1.36 22.36 -5.80
C ILE A 83 0.78 23.23 -6.93
N GLU A 84 0.68 24.54 -6.72
CA GLU A 84 0.38 25.52 -7.77
C GLU A 84 1.68 25.94 -8.46
N ASP A 85 1.63 26.13 -9.78
CA ASP A 85 2.75 26.70 -10.57
C ASP A 85 3.09 28.14 -10.14
#